data_AF-A0A3E1DDJ7-F1
#
_entry.id   AF-A0A3E1DDJ7-F1
#
_cell.length_a   1.000
_cell.length_b   1.000
_cell.length_c   1.000
_cell.angle_alpha   90.00
_cell.angle_beta   90.00
_cell.angle_gamma   90.00
#
_symmetry.space_group_name_H-M   'P 1'
#
loop_
_entity.id
_entity.type
_entity.pdbx_description
1 polymer ?
#
loop_
_entity_poly.entity_id
_entity_poly.type
_entity_poly.pdbx_seq_one_letter_code
_entity_poly.pdbx_strand_id
1 'polypeptide(L)'
;MNNLTVKIKLILLMAVAITALLATGMAGWLGISNVTSSMKEIGEVRLPSILGLDIVHEGQTAIRSENRRVAFFENDYSSQDKYTAALNAKETIWQRINKGWKLYEPLPQTKEEEVLWKQFLLEWDAFKLADKRVNETISALSHNSSEKEQKQLFVDYYQRMEASVPFFTKAEITLGKIIDLNVDVGNIAAKDGIDAAAFSNNRML
;
A
#
# COMPACT_ATOMS: atom_id res chain seq x y z
N MET A 1 59.47 -31.98 -17.83
CA MET A 1 57.98 -31.98 -17.89
C MET A 1 57.47 -31.99 -19.33
N ASN A 2 58.06 -32.80 -20.23
CA ASN A 2 57.61 -32.92 -21.62
C ASN A 2 57.49 -34.40 -21.93
N ASN A 3 56.27 -34.94 -21.96
CA ASN A 3 55.86 -36.18 -22.66
C ASN A 3 54.33 -36.39 -22.57
N LEU A 4 53.53 -35.33 -22.68
CA LEU A 4 52.09 -35.48 -22.89
C LEU A 4 51.82 -35.71 -24.37
N THR A 5 51.22 -36.86 -24.71
CA THR A 5 50.79 -37.15 -26.07
C THR A 5 49.76 -36.11 -26.53
N VAL A 6 49.74 -35.81 -27.84
CA VAL A 6 48.83 -34.81 -28.45
C VAL A 6 47.37 -35.08 -28.05
N LYS A 7 46.98 -36.35 -27.93
CA LYS A 7 45.66 -36.78 -27.47
C LYS A 7 45.31 -36.25 -26.07
N ILE A 8 46.23 -36.34 -25.11
CA ILE A 8 45.97 -35.88 -23.73
C ILE A 8 45.89 -34.35 -23.68
N LYS A 9 46.69 -33.63 -24.48
CA LYS A 9 46.60 -32.17 -24.60
C LYS A 9 45.22 -31.73 -25.12
N LEU A 10 44.69 -32.41 -26.13
CA LEU A 10 43.35 -32.15 -26.67
C LEU A 10 42.24 -32.45 -25.65
N ILE A 11 42.35 -33.56 -24.89
CA ILE A 11 41.38 -33.91 -23.84
C ILE A 11 41.40 -32.87 -22.72
N LEU A 12 42.58 -32.41 -22.28
CA LEU A 12 42.71 -31.36 -21.26
C LEU A 12 42.09 -30.04 -21.72
N LEU A 13 42.36 -29.62 -22.96
CA LEU A 13 41.75 -28.40 -23.53
C LEU A 13 40.22 -28.52 -23.61
N MET A 14 39.71 -29.67 -24.03
CA MET A 14 38.26 -29.92 -24.08
C MET A 14 37.64 -29.93 -22.67
N ALA A 15 38.29 -30.56 -21.69
CA ALA A 15 37.83 -30.59 -20.31
C ALA A 15 37.77 -29.18 -19.69
N VAL A 16 38.77 -28.34 -19.97
CA VAL A 16 38.77 -26.93 -19.54
C VAL A 16 37.63 -26.16 -20.21
N ALA A 17 37.42 -26.34 -21.52
CA ALA A 17 36.33 -25.67 -22.25
C ALA A 17 34.94 -26.06 -21.73
N ILE A 18 34.69 -27.35 -21.49
CA ILE A 18 33.43 -27.84 -20.92
C ILE A 18 33.24 -27.29 -19.51
N THR A 19 34.28 -27.28 -18.68
CA THR A 19 34.21 -26.76 -17.31
C THR A 19 33.90 -25.26 -17.31
N ALA A 20 34.54 -24.49 -18.19
CA ALA A 20 34.25 -23.06 -18.36
C ALA A 20 32.80 -22.84 -18.79
N LEU A 21 32.29 -23.64 -19.73
CA LEU A 21 30.90 -23.54 -20.21
C LEU A 21 29.88 -23.91 -19.12
N LEU A 22 30.16 -24.92 -18.31
CA LEU A 22 29.32 -25.25 -17.16
C LEU A 22 29.31 -24.14 -16.11
N ALA A 23 30.48 -23.54 -15.83
CA ALA A 23 30.60 -22.45 -14.87
C ALA A 23 29.83 -21.20 -15.33
N THR A 24 29.92 -20.82 -16.60
CA THR A 24 29.20 -19.66 -17.15
C THR A 24 27.70 -19.92 -17.24
N GLY A 25 27.30 -21.14 -17.65
CA GLY A 25 25.89 -21.55 -17.66
C GLY A 25 25.27 -21.52 -16.27
N MET A 26 25.98 -22.03 -15.26
CA MET A 26 25.52 -21.99 -13.87
C MET A 26 25.44 -20.56 -13.31
N ALA A 27 26.46 -19.73 -13.57
CA ALA A 27 26.45 -18.33 -13.16
C ALA A 27 25.28 -17.55 -13.79
N GLY A 28 25.01 -17.79 -15.08
CA GLY A 28 23.88 -17.20 -15.80
C GLY A 28 22.53 -17.63 -15.24
N TRP A 29 22.36 -18.92 -14.96
CA TRP A 29 21.11 -19.43 -14.41
C TRP A 29 20.82 -18.86 -13.01
N LEU A 30 21.83 -18.79 -12.13
CA LEU A 30 21.69 -18.18 -10.81
C LEU A 30 21.34 -16.68 -10.90
N GLY A 31 22.00 -15.94 -11.80
CA GLY A 31 21.70 -14.53 -12.04
C GLY A 31 20.25 -14.30 -12.49
N ILE A 32 19.80 -15.04 -13.50
CA ILE A 32 18.42 -14.93 -14.02
C ILE A 32 17.40 -15.33 -12.97
N SER A 33 17.66 -16.37 -12.17
CA SER A 33 16.77 -16.81 -11.10
C SER A 33 16.56 -15.71 -10.06
N ASN A 34 17.65 -15.03 -9.65
CA ASN A 34 17.58 -13.94 -8.67
C ASN A 34 16.88 -12.69 -9.23
N VAL A 35 17.14 -12.33 -10.49
CA VAL A 35 16.43 -11.25 -11.19
C VAL A 35 14.93 -11.56 -11.25
N THR A 36 14.56 -12.80 -11.58
CA THR A 36 13.16 -13.23 -11.66
C THR A 36 12.47 -13.13 -10.31
N SER A 37 13.14 -13.57 -9.24
CA SER A 37 12.59 -13.44 -7.87
C SER A 37 12.38 -11.98 -7.48
N SER A 38 13.34 -11.12 -7.79
CA SER A 38 13.26 -9.68 -7.52
C SER A 38 12.11 -9.01 -8.28
N MET A 39 11.95 -9.37 -9.56
CA MET A 39 10.85 -8.88 -10.39
C MET A 39 9.49 -9.31 -9.88
N LYS A 40 9.36 -10.54 -9.36
CA LYS A 40 8.11 -11.01 -8.74
C LYS A 40 7.81 -10.25 -7.45
N GLU A 41 8.81 -10.06 -6.60
CA GLU A 41 8.65 -9.29 -5.37
C GLU A 41 8.15 -7.87 -5.68
N ILE A 42 8.74 -7.20 -6.67
CA ILE A 42 8.30 -5.85 -7.05
C ILE A 42 6.92 -5.87 -7.71
N GLY A 43 6.77 -6.68 -8.76
CA GLY A 43 5.62 -6.62 -9.67
C GLY A 43 4.36 -7.30 -9.15
N GLU A 44 4.51 -8.38 -8.38
CA GLU A 44 3.38 -9.20 -7.91
C GLU A 44 3.06 -8.94 -6.44
N VAL A 45 3.99 -8.38 -5.65
CA VAL A 45 3.79 -8.08 -4.22
C VAL A 45 3.81 -6.58 -3.96
N ARG A 46 4.95 -5.90 -4.12
CA ARG A 46 5.13 -4.53 -3.61
C ARG A 46 4.32 -3.49 -4.36
N LEU A 47 4.28 -3.53 -5.69
CA LEU A 47 3.49 -2.58 -6.48
C LEU A 47 1.98 -2.70 -6.18
N PRO A 48 1.36 -3.90 -6.21
CA PRO A 48 -0.03 -4.06 -5.78
C PRO A 48 -0.28 -3.67 -4.32
N SER A 49 0.66 -3.96 -3.41
CA SER A 49 0.57 -3.55 -2.00
C SER A 49 0.48 -2.04 -1.86
N ILE A 50 1.43 -1.31 -2.44
CA ILE A 50 1.47 0.16 -2.41
C ILE A 50 0.18 0.74 -3.00
N LEU A 51 -0.25 0.26 -4.16
CA LEU A 51 -1.50 0.71 -4.79
C LEU A 51 -2.73 0.47 -3.89
N GLY A 52 -2.84 -0.72 -3.30
CA GLY A 52 -3.95 -1.08 -2.42
C GLY A 52 -4.01 -0.18 -1.18
N LEU A 53 -2.86 0.02 -0.53
CA LEU A 53 -2.72 0.86 0.66
C LEU A 53 -2.96 2.35 0.34
N ASP A 54 -2.44 2.86 -0.78
CA ASP A 54 -2.66 4.24 -1.21
C ASP A 54 -4.13 4.53 -1.51
N ILE A 55 -4.87 3.57 -2.08
CA ILE A 55 -6.32 3.69 -2.28
C ILE A 55 -7.04 3.83 -0.93
N VAL A 56 -6.61 3.09 0.09
CA VAL A 56 -7.17 3.20 1.45
C VAL A 56 -6.81 4.56 2.06
N HIS A 57 -5.56 5.00 1.91
CA HIS A 57 -5.06 6.27 2.42
C HIS A 57 -5.79 7.49 1.81
N GLU A 58 -5.94 7.51 0.48
CA GLU A 58 -6.74 8.54 -0.21
C GLU A 58 -8.20 8.48 0.20
N GLY A 59 -8.79 7.28 0.30
CA GLY A 59 -10.17 7.12 0.75
C GLY A 59 -10.41 7.68 2.15
N GLN A 60 -9.48 7.46 3.08
CA GLN A 60 -9.54 8.07 4.41
C GLN A 60 -9.57 9.60 4.32
N THR A 61 -8.66 10.19 3.52
CA THR A 61 -8.60 11.63 3.29
C THR A 61 -9.87 12.17 2.63
N ALA A 62 -10.43 11.45 1.66
CA ALA A 62 -11.67 11.82 1.00
C ALA A 62 -12.88 11.81 1.96
N ILE A 63 -12.97 10.85 2.88
CA ILE A 63 -13.97 10.85 3.96
C ILE A 63 -13.87 12.13 4.80
N ARG A 64 -12.66 12.52 5.20
CA ARG A 64 -12.43 13.76 5.96
C ARG A 64 -12.84 15.01 5.16
N SER A 65 -12.61 15.00 3.85
CA SER A 65 -13.06 16.08 2.95
C SER A 65 -14.58 16.19 2.91
N GLU A 66 -15.29 15.08 2.71
CA GLU A 66 -16.75 15.06 2.71
C GLU A 66 -17.35 15.48 4.05
N ASN A 67 -16.73 15.08 5.16
CA ASN A 67 -17.09 15.58 6.48
C ASN A 67 -16.98 17.11 6.53
N ARG A 68 -15.81 17.67 6.18
CA ARG A 68 -15.58 19.13 6.22
C ARG A 68 -16.54 19.92 5.33
N ARG A 69 -16.92 19.37 4.18
CA ARG A 69 -17.86 20.01 3.24
C ARG A 69 -19.19 20.39 3.89
N VAL A 70 -19.65 19.62 4.88
CA VAL A 70 -20.89 19.87 5.63
C VAL A 70 -20.91 21.24 6.29
N ALA A 71 -19.75 21.73 6.76
CA ALA A 71 -19.64 23.03 7.43
C ALA A 71 -20.05 24.21 6.55
N PHE A 72 -19.97 24.09 5.22
CA PHE A 72 -20.37 25.17 4.30
C PHE A 72 -21.87 25.47 4.30
N PHE A 73 -22.68 24.57 4.84
CA PHE A 73 -24.13 24.67 4.84
C PHE A 73 -24.71 25.02 6.20
N GLU A 74 -23.88 25.38 7.18
CA GLU A 74 -24.29 25.62 8.58
C GLU A 74 -25.49 26.57 8.71
N ASN A 75 -25.45 27.67 7.96
CA ASN A 75 -26.50 28.70 7.99
C ASN A 75 -27.48 28.59 6.80
N ASP A 76 -27.40 27.52 6.01
CA ASP A 76 -28.38 27.21 4.96
C ASP A 76 -29.36 26.16 5.48
N TYR A 77 -30.55 26.61 5.85
CA TYR A 77 -31.60 25.77 6.41
C TYR A 77 -32.38 24.95 5.36
N SER A 78 -32.02 25.10 4.06
CA SER A 78 -32.60 24.36 2.93
C SER A 78 -31.63 23.35 2.29
N SER A 79 -30.50 23.08 2.95
CA SER A 79 -29.41 22.26 2.41
C SER A 79 -29.50 20.76 2.73
N GLN A 80 -30.68 20.23 3.05
CA GLN A 80 -30.88 18.82 3.43
C GLN A 80 -30.33 17.84 2.38
N ASP A 81 -30.55 18.14 1.10
CA ASP A 81 -30.02 17.36 -0.02
C ASP A 81 -28.48 17.34 -0.07
N LYS A 82 -27.81 18.40 0.41
CA LYS A 82 -26.33 18.49 0.45
C LYS A 82 -25.75 17.58 1.52
N TYR A 83 -26.43 17.43 2.65
CA TYR A 83 -26.06 16.48 3.71
C TYR A 83 -26.24 15.04 3.23
N THR A 84 -27.39 14.74 2.60
CA THR A 84 -27.64 13.44 1.96
C THR A 84 -26.58 13.13 0.90
N ALA A 85 -26.22 14.09 0.07
CA ALA A 85 -25.17 13.93 -0.93
C ALA A 85 -23.79 13.65 -0.32
N ALA A 86 -23.49 14.17 0.88
CA ALA A 86 -22.22 13.91 1.56
C ALA A 86 -22.16 12.45 2.04
N LEU A 87 -23.25 11.96 2.64
CA LEU A 87 -23.36 10.57 3.06
C LEU A 87 -23.25 9.60 1.87
N ASN A 88 -23.92 9.91 0.75
CA ASN A 88 -23.84 9.09 -0.46
C ASN A 88 -22.43 9.07 -1.10
N ALA A 89 -21.74 10.22 -1.09
CA ALA A 89 -20.36 10.29 -1.56
C ALA A 89 -19.44 9.42 -0.69
N LYS A 90 -19.62 9.44 0.63
CA LYS A 90 -18.86 8.61 1.56
C LYS A 90 -19.08 7.11 1.34
N GLU A 91 -20.29 6.68 1.04
CA GLU A 91 -20.55 5.29 0.67
C GLU A 91 -19.73 4.86 -0.57
N THR A 92 -19.67 5.72 -1.58
CA THR A 92 -18.84 5.47 -2.77
C THR A 92 -17.35 5.40 -2.42
N ILE A 93 -16.89 6.24 -1.50
CA ILE A 93 -15.49 6.23 -1.01
C ILE A 93 -15.20 4.92 -0.26
N TRP A 94 -16.10 4.46 0.60
CA TRP A 94 -15.97 3.17 1.31
C TRP A 94 -15.87 1.99 0.34
N GLN A 95 -16.59 2.01 -0.77
CA GLN A 95 -16.45 1.00 -1.82
C GLN A 95 -15.05 1.03 -2.47
N ARG A 96 -14.46 2.22 -2.68
CA ARG A 96 -13.07 2.35 -3.19
C ARG A 96 -12.06 1.83 -2.18
N ILE A 97 -12.19 2.21 -0.91
CA ILE A 97 -11.37 1.70 0.19
C ILE A 97 -11.38 0.16 0.20
N ASN A 98 -12.57 -0.45 0.11
CA ASN A 98 -12.71 -1.91 0.11
C ASN A 98 -12.00 -2.57 -1.08
N LYS A 99 -11.89 -1.90 -2.24
CA LYS A 99 -11.10 -2.40 -3.37
C LYS A 99 -9.60 -2.35 -3.05
N GLY A 100 -9.12 -1.26 -2.46
CA GLY A 100 -7.73 -1.15 -2.01
C GLY A 100 -7.37 -2.23 -0.99
N TRP A 101 -8.26 -2.46 -0.03
CA TRP A 101 -8.12 -3.53 0.96
C TRP A 101 -7.97 -4.91 0.33
N LYS A 102 -8.83 -5.25 -0.64
CA LYS A 102 -8.79 -6.53 -1.36
C LYS A 102 -7.56 -6.71 -2.25
N LEU A 103 -6.91 -5.63 -2.66
CA LEU A 103 -5.64 -5.70 -3.38
C LEU A 103 -4.50 -6.06 -2.43
N TYR A 104 -4.46 -5.43 -1.25
CA TYR A 104 -3.35 -5.56 -0.30
C TYR A 104 -3.43 -6.80 0.61
N GLU A 105 -4.58 -7.04 1.24
CA GLU A 105 -4.73 -8.04 2.30
C GLU A 105 -4.29 -9.48 1.95
N PRO A 106 -4.47 -10.01 0.73
CA PRO A 106 -4.03 -11.36 0.41
C PRO A 106 -2.52 -11.48 0.10
N LEU A 107 -1.80 -10.35 -0.04
CA LEU A 107 -0.39 -10.35 -0.44
C LEU A 107 0.51 -10.76 0.73
N PRO A 108 1.65 -11.42 0.44
CA PRO A 108 2.59 -11.80 1.49
C PRO A 108 3.21 -10.57 2.15
N GLN A 109 3.09 -10.51 3.47
CA GLN A 109 3.66 -9.42 4.28
C GLN A 109 5.02 -9.83 4.85
N THR A 110 5.91 -8.85 5.02
CA THR A 110 7.09 -9.05 5.89
C THR A 110 6.67 -9.14 7.36
N LYS A 111 7.56 -9.62 8.24
CA LYS A 111 7.27 -9.67 9.68
C LYS A 111 7.02 -8.28 10.29
N GLU A 112 7.75 -7.28 9.83
CA GLU A 112 7.59 -5.90 10.29
C GLU A 112 6.27 -5.29 9.79
N GLU A 113 5.96 -5.53 8.51
CA GLU A 113 4.71 -5.14 7.88
C GLU A 113 3.50 -5.75 8.59
N GLU A 114 3.54 -7.03 8.95
CA GLU A 114 2.46 -7.71 9.67
C GLU A 114 2.19 -7.08 11.04
N VAL A 115 3.24 -6.64 11.75
CA VAL A 115 3.10 -5.96 13.04
C VAL A 115 2.42 -4.60 12.86
N LEU A 116 2.88 -3.80 11.90
CA LEU A 116 2.28 -2.50 11.59
C LEU A 116 0.83 -2.65 11.10
N TRP A 117 0.56 -3.67 10.29
CA TRP A 117 -0.78 -3.95 9.78
C TRP A 117 -1.76 -4.26 10.92
N LYS A 118 -1.38 -5.12 11.86
CA LYS A 118 -2.22 -5.42 13.05
C LYS A 118 -2.50 -4.17 13.89
N GLN A 119 -1.50 -3.29 14.04
CA GLN A 119 -1.71 -2.01 14.72
C GLN A 119 -2.70 -1.13 13.94
N PHE A 120 -2.51 -1.01 12.63
CA PHE A 120 -3.39 -0.22 11.77
C PHE A 120 -4.84 -0.70 11.83
N LEU A 121 -5.10 -2.02 11.86
CA LEU A 121 -6.48 -2.55 11.96
C LEU A 121 -7.22 -1.99 13.19
N LEU A 122 -6.58 -1.93 14.35
CA LEU A 122 -7.16 -1.40 15.58
C LEU A 122 -7.43 0.11 15.47
N GLU A 123 -6.51 0.84 14.85
CA GLU A 123 -6.60 2.29 14.67
C GLU A 123 -7.65 2.65 13.62
N TRP A 124 -7.78 1.84 12.57
CA TRP A 124 -8.79 1.94 11.55
C TRP A 124 -10.19 1.70 12.11
N ASP A 125 -10.37 0.70 12.97
CA ASP A 125 -11.65 0.46 13.64
C ASP A 125 -12.04 1.64 14.55
N ALA A 126 -11.08 2.23 15.27
CA ALA A 126 -11.34 3.43 16.06
C ALA A 126 -11.73 4.63 15.18
N PHE A 127 -11.04 4.83 14.04
CA PHE A 127 -11.40 5.84 13.05
C PHE A 127 -12.81 5.62 12.49
N LYS A 128 -13.16 4.40 12.07
CA LYS A 128 -14.50 4.05 11.58
C LYS A 128 -15.59 4.36 12.61
N LEU A 129 -15.35 4.04 13.87
CA LEU A 129 -16.31 4.33 14.94
C LEU A 129 -16.49 5.84 15.15
N ALA A 130 -15.40 6.61 15.11
CA ALA A 130 -15.47 8.06 15.18
C ALA A 130 -16.20 8.67 13.97
N ASP A 131 -15.92 8.18 12.76
CA ASP A 131 -16.58 8.64 11.54
C ASP A 131 -18.08 8.30 11.53
N LYS A 132 -18.45 7.12 12.03
CA LYS A 132 -19.86 6.75 12.21
C LYS A 132 -20.61 7.76 13.08
N ARG A 133 -19.99 8.24 14.16
CA ARG A 133 -20.59 9.26 15.04
C ARG A 133 -20.78 10.59 14.32
N VAL A 134 -19.86 10.98 13.43
CA VAL A 134 -20.04 12.17 12.58
C VAL A 134 -21.20 11.95 11.60
N ASN A 135 -21.29 10.76 10.99
CA ASN A 135 -22.38 10.41 10.06
C ASN A 135 -23.76 10.43 10.72
N GLU A 136 -23.88 10.03 11.99
CA GLU A 136 -25.13 10.12 12.75
C GLU A 136 -25.63 11.58 12.81
N THR A 137 -24.74 12.55 13.06
CA THR A 137 -25.11 13.97 13.08
C THR A 137 -25.41 14.51 11.68
N ILE A 138 -24.63 14.13 10.66
CA ILE A 138 -24.92 14.52 9.27
C ILE A 138 -26.27 13.96 8.81
N SER A 139 -26.62 12.74 9.23
CA SER A 139 -27.92 12.15 8.97
C SER A 139 -29.04 12.91 9.70
N ALA A 140 -28.84 13.32 10.96
CA ALA A 140 -29.82 14.18 11.63
C ALA A 140 -30.02 15.52 10.89
N LEU A 141 -28.93 16.14 10.42
CA LEU A 141 -28.98 17.36 9.61
C LEU A 141 -29.77 17.18 8.30
N SER A 142 -29.69 16.02 7.65
CA SER A 142 -30.42 15.75 6.40
C SER A 142 -31.93 15.61 6.57
N HIS A 143 -32.43 15.39 7.79
CA HIS A 143 -33.86 15.25 8.08
C HIS A 143 -34.44 16.48 8.81
N ASN A 144 -33.59 17.40 9.25
CA ASN A 144 -33.98 18.61 9.98
C ASN A 144 -34.26 19.78 9.02
N SER A 145 -35.26 20.61 9.30
CA SER A 145 -35.55 21.88 8.63
C SER A 145 -35.69 23.08 9.58
N SER A 146 -35.47 22.87 10.88
CA SER A 146 -35.54 23.91 11.91
C SER A 146 -34.19 24.60 12.08
N GLU A 147 -34.19 25.94 12.04
CA GLU A 147 -33.00 26.76 12.32
C GLU A 147 -32.42 26.47 13.70
N LYS A 148 -33.28 26.40 14.73
CA LYS A 148 -32.86 26.18 16.11
C LYS A 148 -32.18 24.81 16.27
N GLU A 149 -32.75 23.79 15.65
CA GLU A 149 -32.23 22.43 15.70
C GLU A 149 -30.96 22.29 14.88
N GLN A 150 -30.87 22.93 13.70
CA GLN A 150 -29.66 22.94 12.87
C GLN A 150 -28.48 23.51 13.65
N LYS A 151 -28.66 24.67 14.29
CA LYS A 151 -27.61 25.29 15.13
C LYS A 151 -27.12 24.34 16.23
N GLN A 152 -28.02 23.62 16.88
CA GLN A 152 -27.64 22.64 17.90
C GLN A 152 -26.89 21.44 17.29
N LEU A 153 -27.36 20.92 16.16
CA LEU A 153 -26.71 19.81 15.46
C LEU A 153 -25.31 20.20 14.95
N PHE A 154 -25.08 21.46 14.55
CA PHE A 154 -23.75 21.93 14.17
C PHE A 154 -22.78 22.01 15.35
N VAL A 155 -23.25 22.36 16.56
CA VAL A 155 -22.44 22.26 17.78
C VAL A 155 -21.97 20.82 18.00
N ASP A 156 -22.89 19.84 17.91
CA ASP A 156 -22.56 18.43 18.08
C ASP A 156 -21.64 17.91 16.97
N TYR A 157 -21.86 18.37 15.73
CA TYR A 157 -21.03 18.03 14.57
C TYR A 157 -19.59 18.50 14.79
N TYR A 158 -19.37 19.74 15.21
CA TYR A 158 -18.02 20.26 15.43
C TYR A 158 -17.30 19.52 16.56
N GLN A 159 -17.99 19.21 17.67
CA GLN A 159 -17.43 18.40 18.74
C GLN A 159 -17.02 17.00 18.27
N ARG A 160 -17.86 16.35 17.46
CA ARG A 160 -17.57 15.01 16.92
C ARG A 160 -16.45 15.03 15.89
N MET A 161 -16.37 16.09 15.08
CA MET A 161 -15.27 16.32 14.15
C MET A 161 -13.94 16.47 14.89
N GLU A 162 -13.89 17.31 15.93
CA GLU A 162 -12.70 17.50 16.75
C GLU A 162 -12.28 16.18 17.42
N ALA A 163 -13.23 15.46 18.03
CA ALA A 163 -12.98 14.17 18.66
C ALA A 163 -12.48 13.09 17.67
N SER A 164 -12.79 13.21 16.38
CA SER A 164 -12.34 12.26 15.34
C SER A 164 -10.87 12.44 14.91
N VAL A 165 -10.32 13.64 15.07
CA VAL A 165 -8.97 14.02 14.62
C VAL A 165 -7.88 13.04 15.08
N PRO A 166 -7.74 12.73 16.38
CA PRO A 166 -6.65 11.85 16.83
C PRO A 166 -6.75 10.44 16.23
N PHE A 167 -7.96 9.90 16.05
CA PHE A 167 -8.16 8.58 15.46
C PHE A 167 -7.83 8.56 13.97
N PHE A 168 -8.24 9.61 13.25
CA PHE A 168 -7.86 9.80 11.86
C PHE A 168 -6.34 9.83 11.71
N THR A 169 -5.66 10.73 12.45
CA THR A 169 -4.22 10.97 12.33
C THR A 169 -3.42 9.72 12.68
N LYS A 170 -3.85 8.98 13.70
CA LYS A 170 -3.14 7.76 14.11
C LYS A 170 -3.18 6.69 13.01
N ALA A 171 -4.36 6.43 12.45
CA ALA A 171 -4.52 5.48 11.35
C ALA A 171 -3.78 5.93 10.08
N GLU A 172 -3.82 7.23 9.75
CA GLU A 172 -3.11 7.82 8.60
C GLU A 172 -1.59 7.61 8.72
N ILE A 173 -1.01 7.94 9.89
CA ILE A 173 0.42 7.78 10.14
C ILE A 173 0.86 6.32 10.04
N THR A 174 0.13 5.40 10.67
CA THR A 174 0.50 3.98 10.63
C THR A 174 0.39 3.42 9.21
N LEU A 175 -0.67 3.78 8.47
CA LEU A 175 -0.82 3.37 7.08
C LEU A 175 0.32 3.89 6.19
N GLY A 176 0.70 5.16 6.36
CA GLY A 176 1.85 5.76 5.66
C GLY A 176 3.14 4.98 5.90
N LYS A 177 3.41 4.56 7.15
CA LYS A 177 4.58 3.72 7.46
C LYS A 177 4.57 2.37 6.74
N ILE A 178 3.40 1.75 6.56
CA ILE A 178 3.27 0.47 5.84
C ILE A 178 3.56 0.69 4.34
N ILE A 179 3.10 1.81 3.78
CA ILE A 179 3.40 2.20 2.39
C ILE A 179 4.90 2.43 2.22
N ASP A 180 5.53 3.23 3.09
CA ASP A 180 6.97 3.52 3.05
C ASP A 180 7.79 2.24 3.16
N LEU A 181 7.41 1.33 4.08
CA LEU A 181 8.06 0.02 4.22
C LEU A 181 7.98 -0.81 2.93
N ASN A 182 6.82 -0.83 2.26
CA ASN A 182 6.67 -1.55 1.00
C ASN A 182 7.52 -0.93 -0.13
N VAL A 183 7.66 0.40 -0.15
CA VAL A 183 8.57 1.11 -1.07
C VAL A 183 10.01 0.70 -0.80
N ASP A 184 10.44 0.70 0.45
CA ASP A 184 11.81 0.33 0.84
C ASP A 184 12.13 -1.13 0.50
N VAL A 185 11.22 -2.06 0.80
CA VAL A 185 11.41 -3.48 0.42
C VAL A 185 11.45 -3.64 -1.10
N GLY A 186 10.62 -2.92 -1.85
CA GLY A 186 10.65 -2.90 -3.31
C GLY A 186 11.98 -2.39 -3.86
N ASN A 187 12.54 -1.32 -3.27
CA ASN A 187 13.83 -0.77 -3.66
C ASN A 187 14.99 -1.75 -3.37
N ILE A 188 14.93 -2.44 -2.23
CA ILE A 188 15.90 -3.50 -1.89
C ILE A 188 15.84 -4.63 -2.93
N ALA A 189 14.64 -5.13 -3.24
CA ALA A 189 14.46 -6.16 -4.26
C ALA A 189 15.01 -5.70 -5.62
N ALA A 190 14.77 -4.45 -6.02
CA ALA A 190 15.29 -3.90 -7.28
C ALA A 190 16.83 -3.89 -7.29
N LYS A 191 17.44 -3.46 -6.18
CA LYS A 191 18.90 -3.46 -6.01
C LYS A 191 19.47 -4.88 -6.10
N ASP A 192 18.88 -5.84 -5.39
CA ASP A 192 19.32 -7.23 -5.40
C ASP A 192 19.27 -7.85 -6.81
N GLY A 193 18.21 -7.53 -7.58
CA GLY A 193 18.10 -7.92 -8.97
C GLY A 193 19.20 -7.33 -9.85
N ILE A 194 19.52 -6.04 -9.69
CA ILE A 194 20.59 -5.36 -10.43
C ILE A 194 21.96 -5.96 -10.09
N ASP A 195 22.23 -6.19 -8.81
CA ASP A 195 23.51 -6.75 -8.35
C ASP A 195 23.68 -8.20 -8.84
N ALA A 196 22.60 -9.00 -8.88
CA ALA A 196 22.61 -10.34 -9.46
C ALA A 196 22.89 -10.33 -10.97
N ALA A 197 22.32 -9.39 -11.72
CA ALA A 197 22.59 -9.23 -13.14
C ALA A 197 24.05 -8.82 -13.40
N ALA A 198 24.59 -7.89 -12.61
CA ALA A 198 25.98 -7.46 -12.71
C ALA A 198 26.97 -8.60 -12.39
N PHE A 199 26.69 -9.40 -11.35
CA PHE A 199 27.48 -10.57 -11.01
C PHE A 199 27.51 -11.60 -12.15
N SER A 200 26.36 -11.87 -12.78
CA SER A 200 26.28 -12.76 -13.94
C SER A 200 27.11 -12.25 -15.11
N ASN A 201 27.02 -10.95 -15.41
CA ASN A 201 27.72 -10.36 -16.55
C ASN A 201 29.26 -10.43 -16.41
N ASN A 202 29.77 -10.17 -15.20
CA ASN A 202 31.22 -10.19 -14.92
C ASN A 202 31.86 -11.60 -14.96
N ARG A 203 31.07 -12.68 -14.92
CA ARG A 203 31.56 -14.08 -15.02
C ARG A 203 31.30 -14.73 -16.38
N MET A 204 30.57 -14.05 -17.26
CA MET A 204 30.33 -14.49 -18.64
C MET A 204 31.41 -13.99 -19.61
N LEU A 205 32.13 -12.92 -19.24
CA LEU A 205 33.31 -12.38 -19.94
C LEU A 205 34.59 -13.07 -19.47
#